data_AF-A0A970ETJ6-F1
#
_entry.id   AF-A0A970ETJ6-F1
#
_cell.length_a   1.000
_cell.length_b   1.000
_cell.length_c   1.000
_cell.angle_alpha   90.00
_cell.angle_beta   90.00
_cell.angle_gamma   90.00
#
_symmetry.space_group_name_H-M   'P 1'
#
loop_
_entity.id
_entity.type
_entity.pdbx_description
1 polymer ?
#
loop_
_entity_poly.entity_id
_entity_poly.type
_entity_poly.pdbx_seq_one_letter_code
_entity_poly.pdbx_strand_id
1 'polypeptide(L)'
;MTVKEKCAYIKGLMAGLEIDPQNPYTKVISEIINVLGDISNKLDELDNETNELGDYVEELDEALGDVEEIIYDDEYYDDDEYDDDEYDDDDDDMYCDDCCDECCGEGDLYEVECPHCKETIYVDEDEDISALVCPACGKAIVGTDGVGESDDNKNEDNSDAYTDY
;
A
#
# COMPACT_ATOMS: atom_id res chain seq x y z
N MET A 1 33.52 2.20 8.90
CA MET A 1 32.78 1.48 9.96
C MET A 1 31.38 1.11 9.48
N THR A 2 31.32 0.13 8.58
CA THR A 2 30.12 -0.64 8.23
C THR A 2 29.56 -1.37 9.47
N VAL A 3 28.41 -2.04 9.32
CA VAL A 3 27.90 -2.93 10.38
C VAL A 3 28.92 -4.05 10.65
N LYS A 4 29.54 -4.61 9.60
CA LYS A 4 30.53 -5.69 9.66
C LYS A 4 31.74 -5.32 10.52
N GLU A 5 32.29 -4.12 10.30
CA GLU A 5 33.41 -3.59 11.08
C GLU A 5 33.04 -3.36 12.56
N LYS A 6 31.81 -2.91 12.85
CA LYS A 6 31.32 -2.73 14.23
C LYS A 6 31.16 -4.07 14.95
N CYS A 7 30.59 -5.07 14.28
CA CYS A 7 30.44 -6.43 14.83
C CYS A 7 31.82 -7.08 15.10
N ALA A 8 32.76 -6.95 14.17
CA ALA A 8 34.14 -7.43 14.34
C ALA A 8 34.85 -6.72 15.51
N TYR A 9 34.69 -5.40 15.64
CA TYR A 9 35.24 -4.61 16.75
C TYR A 9 34.68 -5.06 18.11
N ILE A 10 33.36 -5.25 18.23
CA ILE A 10 32.72 -5.74 19.47
C ILE A 10 33.21 -7.16 19.81
N LYS A 11 33.35 -8.05 18.82
CA LYS A 11 33.90 -9.40 19.00
C LYS A 11 35.37 -9.37 19.48
N GLY A 12 36.16 -8.43 18.97
CA GLY A 12 37.53 -8.18 19.42
C GLY A 12 37.60 -7.64 20.86
N LEU A 13 36.75 -6.69 21.22
CA LEU A 13 36.64 -6.20 22.60
C LEU A 13 36.26 -7.32 23.58
N MET A 14 35.30 -8.17 23.21
CA MET A 14 34.88 -9.30 24.04
C MET A 14 36.03 -10.28 24.30
N ALA A 15 36.82 -10.61 23.28
CA ALA A 15 38.00 -11.46 23.43
C ALA A 15 39.10 -10.82 24.31
N GLY A 16 39.25 -9.49 24.26
CA GLY A 16 40.21 -8.73 25.06
C GLY A 16 39.84 -8.49 26.52
N LEU A 17 38.63 -8.87 26.96
CA LEU A 17 38.13 -8.66 28.33
C LEU A 17 38.39 -9.85 29.28
N GLU A 18 39.03 -10.93 28.81
CA GLU A 18 39.37 -12.15 29.58
C GLU A 18 38.19 -12.77 30.36
N ILE A 19 36.95 -12.57 29.88
CA ILE A 19 35.73 -13.06 30.53
C ILE A 19 35.66 -14.59 30.43
N ASP A 20 35.32 -15.26 31.52
CA ASP A 20 35.12 -16.71 31.54
C ASP A 20 34.13 -17.17 30.44
N PRO A 21 34.56 -17.98 29.46
CA PRO A 21 33.71 -18.47 28.38
C PRO A 21 32.70 -19.54 28.85
N GLN A 22 32.82 -20.08 30.07
CA GLN A 22 31.84 -21.02 30.61
C GLN A 22 30.64 -20.34 31.28
N ASN A 23 30.80 -19.10 31.76
CA ASN A 23 29.73 -18.28 32.32
C ASN A 23 28.54 -18.14 31.33
N PRO A 24 27.29 -18.37 31.78
CA PRO A 24 26.12 -18.34 30.90
C PRO A 24 25.89 -16.97 30.23
N TYR A 25 26.21 -15.86 30.91
CA TYR A 25 26.07 -14.52 30.32
C TYR A 25 27.06 -14.33 29.15
N THR A 26 28.31 -14.79 29.30
CA THR A 26 29.30 -14.77 28.23
C THR A 26 28.81 -15.53 26.99
N LYS A 27 28.22 -16.72 27.18
CA LYS A 27 27.66 -17.52 26.09
C LYS A 27 26.54 -16.79 25.34
N VAL A 28 25.57 -16.22 26.07
CA VAL A 28 24.47 -15.44 25.48
C VAL A 28 25.00 -14.24 24.68
N ILE A 29 25.98 -13.50 25.23
CA ILE A 29 26.57 -12.34 24.54
C ILE A 29 27.36 -12.78 23.29
N SER A 30 28.08 -13.90 23.34
CA SER A 30 28.79 -14.46 22.18
C SER A 30 27.83 -14.82 21.04
N GLU A 31 26.69 -15.46 21.33
CA GLU A 31 25.70 -15.79 20.30
C GLU A 31 25.00 -14.55 19.76
N ILE A 32 24.71 -13.54 20.59
CA ILE A 32 24.21 -12.24 20.10
C ILE A 32 25.22 -11.60 19.12
N ILE A 33 26.53 -11.65 19.41
CA ILE A 33 27.57 -11.12 18.53
C ILE A 33 27.72 -11.97 17.25
N ASN A 34 27.49 -13.28 17.30
CA ASN A 34 27.42 -14.14 16.11
C ASN A 34 26.24 -13.73 15.23
N VAL A 35 25.02 -13.68 15.79
CA VAL A 35 23.80 -13.28 15.07
C VAL A 35 23.90 -11.88 14.47
N LEU A 36 24.50 -10.91 15.18
CA LEU A 36 24.77 -9.58 14.62
C LEU A 36 25.77 -9.61 13.45
N GLY A 37 26.74 -10.52 13.48
CA GLY A 37 27.66 -10.77 12.36
C GLY A 37 26.95 -11.38 11.15
N ASP A 38 26.04 -12.33 11.37
CA ASP A 38 25.26 -12.98 10.31
C ASP A 38 24.25 -12.00 9.68
N ILE A 39 23.58 -11.18 10.50
CA ILE A 39 22.75 -10.05 10.04
C ILE A 39 23.60 -9.08 9.22
N SER A 40 24.83 -8.77 9.64
CA SER A 40 25.71 -7.91 8.84
C SER A 40 26.11 -8.53 7.51
N ASN A 41 26.34 -9.85 7.43
CA ASN A 41 26.60 -10.51 6.16
C ASN A 41 25.37 -10.42 5.24
N LYS A 42 24.17 -10.62 5.79
CA LYS A 42 22.92 -10.48 5.02
C LYS A 42 22.58 -9.05 4.62
N LEU A 43 22.99 -8.04 5.38
CA LEU A 43 22.93 -6.65 4.95
C LEU A 43 23.92 -6.37 3.82
N ASP A 44 25.17 -6.85 3.92
CA ASP A 44 26.14 -6.70 2.84
C ASP A 44 25.69 -7.44 1.56
N GLU A 45 25.05 -8.61 1.67
CA GLU A 45 24.46 -9.34 0.52
C GLU A 45 23.28 -8.57 -0.11
N LEU A 46 22.33 -8.09 0.71
CA LEU A 46 21.18 -7.32 0.24
C LEU A 46 21.57 -5.97 -0.40
N ASP A 47 22.65 -5.34 0.06
CA ASP A 47 23.18 -4.11 -0.54
C ASP A 47 23.63 -4.37 -1.99
N ASN A 48 24.31 -5.50 -2.26
CA ASN A 48 24.66 -5.91 -3.62
C ASN A 48 23.41 -6.23 -4.46
N GLU A 49 22.47 -7.03 -3.94
CA GLU A 49 21.21 -7.35 -4.63
C GLU A 49 20.38 -6.08 -4.97
N THR A 50 20.45 -5.04 -4.12
CA THR A 50 19.78 -3.76 -4.35
C THR A 50 20.50 -2.91 -5.40
N ASN A 51 21.83 -2.93 -5.45
CA ASN A 51 22.60 -2.26 -6.50
C ASN A 51 22.39 -2.93 -7.86
N GLU A 52 22.42 -4.27 -7.93
CA GLU A 52 22.11 -5.04 -9.15
C GLU A 52 20.67 -4.76 -9.64
N LEU A 53 19.70 -4.60 -8.73
CA LEU A 53 18.34 -4.17 -9.09
C LEU A 53 18.28 -2.72 -9.60
N GLY A 54 19.17 -1.84 -9.12
CA GLY A 54 19.34 -0.49 -9.66
C GLY A 54 19.78 -0.52 -11.12
N ASP A 55 20.85 -1.26 -11.42
CA ASP A 55 21.37 -1.45 -12.77
C ASP A 55 20.28 -1.97 -13.74
N TYR A 56 19.44 -2.93 -13.32
CA TYR A 56 18.32 -3.43 -14.13
C TYR A 56 17.17 -2.42 -14.30
N VAL A 57 16.96 -1.49 -13.34
CA VAL A 57 15.97 -0.43 -13.49
C VAL A 57 16.46 0.64 -14.46
N GLU A 58 17.77 0.96 -14.46
CA GLU A 58 18.37 1.84 -15.47
C GLU A 58 18.29 1.22 -16.89
N GLU A 59 18.56 -0.09 -17.04
CA GLU A 59 18.37 -0.82 -18.32
C GLU A 59 16.91 -0.78 -18.82
N LEU A 60 15.93 -0.84 -17.91
CA LEU A 60 14.50 -0.76 -18.25
C LEU A 60 14.02 0.67 -18.56
N ASP A 61 14.65 1.69 -17.97
CA ASP A 61 14.36 3.11 -18.25
C ASP A 61 14.89 3.49 -19.66
N GLU A 62 16.12 3.09 -19.99
CA GLU A 62 16.66 3.24 -21.36
C GLU A 62 15.79 2.50 -22.40
N ALA A 63 15.41 1.24 -22.13
CA ALA A 63 14.56 0.46 -23.04
C ALA A 63 13.11 0.96 -23.15
N LEU A 64 12.61 1.72 -22.17
CA LEU A 64 11.33 2.42 -22.27
C LEU A 64 11.47 3.70 -23.10
N GLY A 65 12.57 4.45 -22.93
CA GLY A 65 12.88 5.63 -23.74
C GLY A 65 12.96 5.32 -25.24
N ASP A 66 13.62 4.23 -25.62
CA ASP A 66 13.65 3.73 -27.02
C ASP A 66 12.22 3.48 -27.57
N VAL A 67 11.28 3.03 -26.72
CA VAL A 67 9.88 2.75 -27.10
C VAL A 67 9.04 4.02 -27.12
N GLU A 68 9.28 4.97 -26.22
CA GLU A 68 8.67 6.31 -26.26
C GLU A 68 9.09 7.07 -27.51
N GLU A 69 10.37 7.02 -27.92
CA GLU A 69 10.82 7.61 -29.19
C GLU A 69 10.07 6.99 -30.38
N ILE A 70 9.97 5.66 -30.46
CA ILE A 70 9.22 4.97 -31.54
C ILE A 70 7.72 5.32 -31.58
N ILE A 71 7.11 5.70 -30.45
CA ILE A 71 5.67 6.04 -30.35
C ILE A 71 5.40 7.53 -30.61
N TYR A 72 6.34 8.42 -30.25
CA TYR A 72 6.19 9.87 -30.33
C TYR A 72 7.00 10.53 -31.47
N ASP A 73 7.72 9.76 -32.28
CA ASP A 73 8.38 10.26 -33.49
C ASP A 73 7.34 10.60 -34.59
N ASP A 74 7.04 11.90 -34.73
CA ASP A 74 6.05 12.47 -35.65
C ASP A 74 6.31 12.14 -37.14
N GLU A 75 7.49 11.61 -37.51
CA GLU A 75 7.77 11.13 -38.88
C GLU A 75 6.84 9.99 -39.37
N TYR A 76 5.96 9.45 -38.52
CA TYR A 76 4.87 8.53 -38.90
C TYR A 76 3.45 9.15 -38.94
N TYR A 77 3.28 10.43 -38.60
CA TYR A 77 1.98 11.11 -38.56
C TYR A 77 1.81 12.27 -39.56
N ASP A 78 2.81 12.55 -40.41
CA ASP A 78 2.84 13.65 -41.40
C ASP A 78 2.63 13.16 -42.87
N ASP A 79 1.64 12.26 -43.11
CA ASP A 79 1.21 11.83 -44.46
C ASP A 79 -0.31 11.51 -44.53
N ASP A 80 -1.15 12.42 -44.04
CA ASP A 80 -2.59 12.46 -44.33
C ASP A 80 -3.03 13.93 -44.53
N GLU A 81 -2.57 14.51 -45.65
CA GLU A 81 -2.90 15.86 -46.14
C GLU A 81 -4.38 15.96 -46.57
N TYR A 82 -5.31 15.94 -45.61
CA TYR A 82 -6.75 16.17 -45.85
C TYR A 82 -7.06 17.66 -46.06
N ASP A 83 -6.62 18.15 -47.22
CA ASP A 83 -7.20 19.31 -47.90
C ASP A 83 -8.60 18.90 -48.43
N ASP A 84 -9.64 19.12 -47.62
CA ASP A 84 -11.05 19.02 -48.06
C ASP A 84 -11.75 20.37 -47.86
N ASP A 85 -12.39 20.85 -48.93
CA ASP A 85 -12.83 22.22 -49.13
C ASP A 85 -14.12 22.59 -48.34
N GLU A 86 -14.50 23.86 -48.42
CA GLU A 86 -15.74 24.46 -47.88
C GLU A 86 -17.01 23.61 -48.12
N TYR A 87 -17.53 22.99 -47.06
CA TYR A 87 -18.93 22.51 -46.98
C TYR A 87 -19.68 23.17 -45.80
N ASP A 88 -20.06 24.43 -46.03
CA ASP A 88 -21.01 25.20 -45.23
C ASP A 88 -22.43 24.94 -45.77
N ASP A 89 -23.18 24.02 -45.16
CA ASP A 89 -24.64 23.94 -45.30
C ASP A 89 -25.26 23.32 -44.03
N ASP A 90 -26.40 23.85 -43.59
CA ASP A 90 -27.11 23.41 -42.38
C ASP A 90 -27.72 22.01 -42.57
N ASP A 91 -27.54 21.08 -41.62
CA ASP A 91 -28.60 20.11 -41.32
C ASP A 91 -28.63 19.74 -39.82
N ASP A 92 -29.85 19.61 -39.31
CA ASP A 92 -30.19 19.22 -37.93
C ASP A 92 -30.20 17.67 -37.83
N ASP A 93 -30.60 17.13 -36.67
CA ASP A 93 -31.11 15.75 -36.55
C ASP A 93 -30.16 14.58 -36.96
N MET A 94 -29.04 14.39 -36.25
CA MET A 94 -28.56 13.02 -35.96
C MET A 94 -28.78 12.62 -34.50
N TYR A 95 -30.04 12.28 -34.21
CA TYR A 95 -30.45 11.60 -32.98
C TYR A 95 -29.67 10.28 -32.81
N CYS A 96 -28.96 10.11 -31.69
CA CYS A 96 -28.33 8.82 -31.35
C CYS A 96 -29.36 7.86 -30.74
N ASP A 97 -30.21 7.25 -31.57
CA ASP A 97 -31.26 6.28 -31.18
C ASP A 97 -30.71 4.90 -30.73
N ASP A 98 -29.39 4.77 -30.58
CA ASP A 98 -28.69 3.57 -30.08
C ASP A 98 -27.56 3.91 -29.07
N CYS A 99 -27.55 5.15 -28.55
CA CYS A 99 -26.71 5.51 -27.40
C CYS A 99 -27.38 4.95 -26.13
N CYS A 100 -26.84 3.86 -25.59
CA CYS A 100 -27.37 3.26 -24.37
C CYS A 100 -27.25 4.21 -23.16
N ASP A 101 -28.37 4.40 -22.46
CA ASP A 101 -28.55 5.24 -21.25
C ASP A 101 -27.62 4.87 -20.07
N GLU A 102 -26.81 3.82 -20.24
CA GLU A 102 -25.89 3.23 -19.26
C GLU A 102 -24.42 3.65 -19.52
N CYS A 103 -24.14 4.35 -20.63
CA CYS A 103 -22.77 4.72 -21.03
C CYS A 103 -22.44 6.22 -20.90
N CYS A 104 -23.43 7.05 -20.57
CA CYS A 104 -23.30 8.51 -20.37
C CYS A 104 -23.63 8.95 -18.93
N GLY A 105 -23.72 8.00 -18.00
CA GLY A 105 -23.96 8.25 -16.58
C GLY A 105 -22.68 8.61 -15.83
N GLU A 106 -22.21 9.86 -15.94
CA GLU A 106 -21.38 10.45 -14.88
C GLU A 106 -22.25 10.72 -13.66
N GLY A 107 -22.47 9.67 -12.85
CA GLY A 107 -22.88 9.83 -11.45
C GLY A 107 -21.70 10.41 -10.66
N ASP A 108 -21.97 11.38 -9.78
CA ASP A 108 -20.96 11.99 -8.90
C ASP A 108 -20.52 11.00 -7.81
N LEU A 109 -19.70 10.02 -8.19
CA LEU A 109 -19.09 9.02 -7.32
C LEU A 109 -18.16 9.67 -6.30
N TYR A 110 -18.39 9.43 -5.00
CA TYR A 110 -17.55 9.93 -3.91
C TYR A 110 -16.83 8.81 -3.15
N GLU A 111 -15.65 9.13 -2.62
CA GLU A 111 -14.79 8.21 -1.88
C GLU A 111 -15.15 8.15 -0.38
N VAL A 112 -15.24 6.93 0.16
CA VAL A 112 -15.47 6.68 1.59
C VAL A 112 -14.45 5.66 2.13
N GLU A 113 -13.71 5.98 3.19
CA GLU A 113 -12.90 4.99 3.91
C GLU A 113 -13.78 4.12 4.81
N CYS A 114 -13.77 2.79 4.63
CA CYS A 114 -14.54 1.89 5.49
C CYS A 114 -14.00 1.87 6.94
N PRO A 115 -14.80 2.23 7.96
CA PRO A 115 -14.34 2.32 9.36
C PRO A 115 -13.97 0.98 10.00
N HIS A 116 -14.16 -0.14 9.29
CA HIS A 116 -13.92 -1.49 9.79
C HIS A 116 -12.71 -2.21 9.16
N CYS A 117 -12.27 -1.82 7.97
CA CYS A 117 -11.11 -2.42 7.29
C CYS A 117 -10.15 -1.41 6.65
N LYS A 118 -10.53 -0.13 6.57
CA LYS A 118 -9.76 0.96 5.92
C LYS A 118 -9.58 0.81 4.40
N GLU A 119 -10.40 -0.01 3.77
CA GLU A 119 -10.53 -0.02 2.31
C GLU A 119 -11.33 1.21 1.87
N THR A 120 -10.85 1.92 0.84
CA THR A 120 -11.63 2.98 0.17
C THR A 120 -12.67 2.33 -0.72
N ILE A 121 -13.89 2.87 -0.71
CA ILE A 121 -14.98 2.47 -1.60
C ILE A 121 -15.52 3.70 -2.33
N TYR A 122 -16.06 3.47 -3.53
CA TYR A 122 -16.75 4.46 -4.35
C TYR A 122 -18.26 4.23 -4.22
N VAL A 123 -19.03 5.31 -4.13
CA VAL A 123 -20.48 5.28 -3.88
C VAL A 123 -21.15 6.41 -4.67
N ASP A 124 -22.28 6.14 -5.31
CA ASP A 124 -23.07 7.14 -6.05
C ASP A 124 -23.90 8.02 -5.09
N GLU A 125 -24.20 9.28 -5.47
CA GLU A 125 -25.02 10.19 -4.66
C GLU A 125 -26.46 9.66 -4.44
N ASP A 126 -26.98 8.84 -5.36
CA ASP A 126 -28.30 8.20 -5.25
C ASP A 126 -28.33 6.93 -4.36
N GLU A 127 -27.20 6.38 -3.90
CA GLU A 127 -27.19 5.22 -2.99
C GLU A 127 -27.34 5.62 -1.50
N ASP A 128 -28.26 4.97 -0.78
CA ASP A 128 -28.50 5.23 0.63
C ASP A 128 -27.38 4.67 1.52
N ILE A 129 -26.41 5.55 1.81
CA ILE A 129 -25.25 5.32 2.69
C ILE A 129 -25.62 4.69 4.04
N SER A 130 -26.85 4.92 4.55
CA SER A 130 -27.30 4.38 5.85
C SER A 130 -27.50 2.86 5.85
N ALA A 131 -27.63 2.24 4.67
CA ALA A 131 -27.77 0.80 4.48
C ALA A 131 -26.55 0.14 3.82
N LEU A 132 -25.57 0.92 3.35
CA LEU A 132 -24.45 0.45 2.54
C LEU A 132 -23.52 -0.51 3.31
N VAL A 133 -23.11 -1.60 2.64
CA VAL A 133 -22.27 -2.67 3.20
C VAL A 133 -20.93 -2.74 2.45
N CYS A 134 -19.82 -2.70 3.18
CA CYS A 134 -18.48 -2.74 2.60
C CYS A 134 -18.19 -4.10 1.94
N PRO A 135 -17.85 -4.13 0.63
CA PRO A 135 -17.60 -5.39 -0.08
C PRO A 135 -16.35 -6.13 0.44
N ALA A 136 -15.35 -5.41 0.95
CA ALA A 136 -14.10 -6.00 1.45
C ALA A 136 -14.24 -6.70 2.81
N CYS A 137 -15.22 -6.31 3.65
CA CYS A 137 -15.35 -6.86 5.01
C CYS A 137 -16.77 -7.28 5.45
N GLY A 138 -17.80 -7.08 4.61
CA GLY A 138 -19.16 -7.56 4.85
C GLY A 138 -19.90 -6.88 6.01
N LYS A 139 -19.53 -5.64 6.36
CA LYS A 139 -20.13 -4.85 7.45
C LYS A 139 -20.71 -3.54 6.92
N ALA A 140 -21.77 -3.06 7.55
CA ALA A 140 -22.32 -1.74 7.28
C ALA A 140 -21.27 -0.64 7.49
N ILE A 141 -21.28 0.40 6.64
CA ILE A 141 -20.33 1.52 6.70
C ILE A 141 -20.82 2.63 7.65
N VAL A 142 -22.13 2.90 7.65
CA VAL A 142 -22.78 3.77 8.62
C VAL A 142 -23.48 2.90 9.67
N GLY A 143 -23.25 3.20 10.96
CA GLY A 143 -23.91 2.51 12.05
C GLY A 143 -25.36 2.95 12.19
N THR A 144 -26.32 2.04 11.99
CA THR A 144 -27.72 2.27 12.36
C THR A 144 -27.85 2.24 13.88
N ASP A 145 -27.62 3.38 14.55
CA ASP A 145 -27.87 3.57 15.98
C ASP A 145 -29.39 3.58 16.27
N GLY A 146 -29.98 2.39 16.20
CA GLY A 146 -31.40 2.14 16.46
C GLY A 146 -31.74 2.36 17.94
N VAL A 147 -32.49 3.41 18.23
CA VAL A 147 -32.97 3.71 19.59
C VAL A 147 -34.14 2.80 19.97
N GLY A 148 -33.97 2.04 21.06
CA GLY A 148 -35.05 1.39 21.80
C GLY A 148 -35.13 -0.14 21.65
N GLU A 149 -35.58 -0.91 22.64
CA GLU A 149 -35.99 -0.59 24.03
C GLU A 149 -35.81 -1.85 24.93
N SER A 150 -35.66 -1.63 26.25
CA SER A 150 -36.25 -2.35 27.42
C SER A 150 -36.51 -3.88 27.34
N ASP A 151 -36.20 -4.75 28.32
CA ASP A 151 -35.73 -4.71 29.72
C ASP A 151 -34.97 -6.07 30.01
N ASP A 152 -34.61 -6.60 31.20
CA ASP A 152 -35.03 -6.38 32.59
C ASP A 152 -34.00 -6.89 33.65
N ASN A 153 -34.00 -6.22 34.82
CA ASN A 153 -33.71 -6.67 36.19
C ASN A 153 -32.45 -7.48 36.65
N LYS A 154 -31.90 -6.95 37.77
CA LYS A 154 -31.31 -7.63 38.96
C LYS A 154 -29.90 -8.23 38.81
N ASN A 155 -28.88 -7.61 39.42
CA ASN A 155 -28.53 -7.58 40.87
C ASN A 155 -27.91 -8.90 41.36
N GLU A 156 -26.63 -8.90 41.76
CA GLU A 156 -26.23 -8.88 43.18
C GLU A 156 -24.70 -8.75 43.36
N ASP A 157 -24.32 -7.71 44.11
CA ASP A 157 -23.14 -7.49 44.96
C ASP A 157 -21.84 -8.33 44.86
N ASN A 158 -20.72 -7.57 44.88
CA ASN A 158 -19.55 -7.76 45.75
C ASN A 158 -18.62 -8.97 45.52
N SER A 159 -17.45 -8.71 44.91
CA SER A 159 -16.20 -8.64 45.68
C SER A 159 -14.98 -8.19 44.85
N ASP A 160 -14.31 -7.13 45.30
CA ASP A 160 -12.89 -6.89 45.02
C ASP A 160 -12.27 -6.22 46.25
N ALA A 161 -11.56 -7.03 47.05
CA ALA A 161 -11.02 -6.61 48.34
C ALA A 161 -9.61 -6.03 48.19
N TYR A 162 -9.51 -4.72 48.42
CA TYR A 162 -8.26 -3.96 48.41
C TYR A 162 -7.29 -4.45 49.52
N THR A 163 -6.14 -5.02 49.14
CA THR A 163 -4.96 -5.10 50.03
C THR A 163 -3.67 -4.89 49.25
N ASP A 164 -3.00 -3.77 49.51
CA ASP A 164 -1.55 -3.64 49.36
C ASP A 164 -0.82 -4.75 50.14
N TYR A 165 0.33 -5.21 49.63
CA TYR A 165 1.63 -5.15 50.33
C TYR A 165 2.83 -5.55 49.45
#